data_AF-A0A2V9PW07-F1
#
_entry.id   AF-A0A2V9PW07-F1
#
_cell.length_a   1.000
_cell.length_b   1.000
_cell.length_c   1.000
_cell.angle_alpha   90.00
_cell.angle_beta   90.00
_cell.angle_gamma   90.00
#
_symmetry.space_group_name_H-M   'P 1'
#
loop_
_entity.id
_entity.type
_entity.pdbx_description
1 polymer ?
#
loop_
_entity_poly.entity_id
_entity_poly.type
_entity_poly.pdbx_seq_one_letter_code
_entity_poly.pdbx_strand_id
1 'polypeptide(L)'
;MYRVLTLLVICVCFVIGLRAQQLPPTKPVSVNNLLSDDVNNDLPKWQRIGAEYRVRVESFTGGAFKPNNEDAYLLSRLRINMFLLPTTWLKFGFQGQDAHVFGKNQNPAVPPYQDSMDLRQGFVEFGDIEKRSVGIRAGRQELAFGDERLLGNANWLNTARSFDALRGTVRHAGFHADIFAARLVKQQDGEFDWSTPGNNLYGIYGGIEKLV
;
A
#
# COMPACT_ATOMS: atom_id res chain seq x y z
N MET A 1 -20.05 -8.47 46.58
CA MET A 1 -19.41 -7.26 47.13
C MET A 1 -17.97 -7.22 46.62
N TYR A 2 -17.75 -6.67 45.42
CA TYR A 2 -16.45 -6.27 44.89
C TYR A 2 -16.72 -5.05 43.99
N ARG A 3 -16.17 -3.90 44.37
CA ARG A 3 -16.33 -2.62 43.67
C ARG A 3 -15.40 -2.62 42.46
N VAL A 4 -15.97 -2.66 41.25
CA VAL A 4 -15.23 -2.42 40.01
C VAL A 4 -15.06 -0.91 39.87
N LEU A 5 -13.81 -0.46 39.92
CA LEU A 5 -13.44 0.92 39.67
C LEU A 5 -13.44 1.13 38.14
N THR A 6 -14.58 1.55 37.59
CA THR A 6 -14.69 1.94 36.19
C THR A 6 -13.97 3.28 35.99
N LEU A 7 -12.76 3.25 35.44
CA LEU A 7 -12.11 4.47 34.95
C LEU A 7 -12.74 4.82 33.59
N LEU A 8 -13.84 5.56 33.65
CA LEU A 8 -14.48 6.16 32.49
C LEU A 8 -13.64 7.38 32.07
N VAL A 9 -12.80 7.24 31.05
CA VAL A 9 -12.21 8.41 30.39
C VAL A 9 -13.33 9.02 29.52
N ILE A 10 -14.15 9.86 30.13
CA ILE A 10 -15.06 10.73 29.39
C ILE A 10 -14.19 11.78 28.71
N CYS A 11 -14.11 11.75 27.38
CA CYS A 11 -13.79 12.94 26.62
C CYS A 11 -14.99 13.89 26.76
N VAL A 12 -14.95 14.76 27.75
CA VAL A 12 -15.97 15.80 27.95
C VAL A 12 -15.75 16.85 26.86
N CYS A 13 -16.43 16.69 25.73
CA CYS A 13 -16.67 17.82 24.84
C CYS A 13 -17.69 18.73 25.54
N PHE A 14 -17.21 19.76 26.24
CA PHE A 14 -18.04 20.87 26.68
C PHE A 14 -18.55 21.58 25.42
N VAL A 15 -19.79 21.30 25.00
CA VAL A 15 -20.46 22.13 24.00
C VAL A 15 -20.96 23.38 24.73
N ILE A 16 -20.04 24.32 24.94
CA ILE A 16 -20.43 25.70 25.20
C ILE A 16 -20.98 26.19 23.86
N GLY A 17 -22.24 26.60 23.83
CA GLY A 17 -22.86 27.23 22.67
C GLY A 17 -22.19 28.58 22.35
N LEU A 18 -21.00 28.55 21.77
CA LEU A 18 -20.48 29.67 20.99
C LEU A 18 -21.12 29.58 19.62
N ARG A 19 -21.76 30.67 19.19
CA ARG A 19 -22.01 30.89 17.77
C ARG A 19 -20.70 30.64 17.02
N ALA A 20 -20.68 29.64 16.16
CA ALA A 20 -19.59 29.43 15.23
C ALA A 20 -19.55 30.62 14.27
N GLN A 21 -18.72 31.62 14.54
CA GLN A 21 -18.16 32.42 13.46
C GLN A 21 -17.31 31.45 12.65
N GLN A 22 -17.75 31.19 11.43
CA GLN A 22 -17.02 30.37 10.48
C GLN A 22 -15.65 31.05 10.28
N LEU A 23 -14.61 30.45 10.87
CA LEU A 23 -13.25 30.89 10.63
C LEU A 23 -13.04 30.85 9.11
N PRO A 24 -12.43 31.88 8.51
CA PRO A 24 -12.12 31.84 7.09
C PRO A 24 -11.32 30.55 6.81
N PRO A 25 -11.58 29.86 5.69
CA PRO A 25 -10.86 28.63 5.38
C PRO A 25 -9.37 28.94 5.40
N THR A 26 -8.67 28.45 6.43
CA THR A 26 -7.21 28.47 6.44
C THR A 26 -6.79 27.64 5.24
N LYS A 27 -6.08 28.27 4.29
CA LYS A 27 -5.43 27.53 3.20
C LYS A 27 -4.71 26.35 3.84
N PRO A 28 -4.92 25.10 3.38
CA PRO A 28 -4.16 23.98 3.90
C PRO A 28 -2.70 24.36 3.81
N VAL A 29 -1.98 24.27 4.94
CA VAL A 29 -0.53 24.42 4.94
C VAL A 29 -0.03 23.32 4.04
N SER A 30 0.36 23.69 2.83
CA SER A 30 0.99 22.77 1.90
C SER A 30 2.34 22.45 2.51
N VAL A 31 2.44 21.30 3.17
CA VAL A 31 3.73 20.70 3.51
C VAL A 31 4.31 20.27 2.15
N ASN A 32 4.90 21.23 1.44
CA ASN A 32 5.29 21.08 0.04
C ASN A 32 6.47 20.11 -0.13
N ASN A 33 7.13 19.73 0.97
CA ASN A 33 8.30 18.87 0.93
C ASN A 33 8.06 17.67 1.85
N LEU A 34 8.10 16.47 1.27
CA LEU A 34 8.27 15.23 2.03
C LEU A 34 9.67 15.23 2.64
N LEU A 35 9.85 14.53 3.77
CA LEU A 35 11.19 14.35 4.37
C LEU A 35 12.20 13.74 3.39
N SER A 36 11.72 12.94 2.44
CA SER A 36 12.56 12.37 1.37
C SER A 36 13.06 13.40 0.37
N ASP A 37 12.43 14.56 0.23
CA ASP A 37 12.77 15.53 -0.82
C ASP A 37 14.14 16.17 -0.56
N ASP A 38 14.44 16.50 0.69
CA ASP A 38 15.75 17.03 1.08
C ASP A 38 16.86 16.02 0.76
N VAL A 39 16.65 14.74 1.12
CA VAL A 39 17.61 13.68 0.82
C VAL A 39 17.74 13.46 -0.69
N ASN A 40 16.64 13.50 -1.43
CA ASN A 40 16.64 13.30 -2.88
C ASN A 40 17.28 14.48 -3.65
N ASN A 41 17.35 15.68 -3.06
CA ASN A 41 18.03 16.82 -3.67
C ASN A 41 19.56 16.64 -3.70
N ASP A 42 20.12 15.91 -2.73
CA ASP A 42 21.54 15.61 -2.64
C ASP A 42 21.94 14.35 -3.45
N LEU A 43 20.96 13.53 -3.82
CA LEU A 43 21.19 12.35 -4.65
C LEU A 43 21.35 12.71 -6.13
N PRO A 44 22.07 11.88 -6.90
CA PRO A 44 22.06 12.00 -8.35
C PRO A 44 20.61 11.97 -8.89
N LYS A 45 20.29 12.79 -9.90
CA LYS A 45 18.92 12.89 -10.45
C LYS A 45 18.32 11.57 -10.97
N TRP A 46 19.17 10.58 -11.22
CA TRP A 46 18.79 9.23 -11.61
C TRP A 46 18.50 8.30 -10.43
N GLN A 47 18.59 8.77 -9.19
CA GLN A 47 18.25 8.01 -7.99
C GLN A 47 17.15 8.74 -7.22
N ARG A 48 16.22 7.97 -6.67
CA ARG A 48 15.24 8.47 -5.72
C ARG A 48 15.02 7.43 -4.64
N ILE A 49 14.92 7.88 -3.40
CA ILE A 49 14.58 7.04 -2.26
C ILE A 49 13.38 7.62 -1.52
N GLY A 50 12.70 6.77 -0.75
CA GLY A 50 11.61 7.19 0.11
C GLY A 50 11.26 6.14 1.13
N ALA A 51 10.66 6.54 2.25
CA ALA A 51 10.22 5.63 3.29
C ALA A 51 8.82 5.99 3.78
N GLU A 52 8.06 4.97 4.16
CA GLU A 52 6.75 5.08 4.82
C GLU A 52 6.80 4.27 6.11
N TYR A 53 6.38 4.87 7.22
CA TYR A 53 6.08 4.13 8.44
C TYR A 53 4.62 4.36 8.82
N ARG A 54 3.88 3.26 9.03
CA ARG A 54 2.46 3.27 9.39
C ARG A 54 2.26 2.50 10.68
N VAL A 55 1.50 3.10 11.60
CA VAL A 55 0.98 2.43 12.80
C VAL A 55 -0.54 2.47 12.73
N ARG A 56 -1.20 1.36 13.05
CA ARG A 56 -2.66 1.27 13.09
C ARG A 56 -3.12 0.39 14.23
N VAL A 57 -4.15 0.81 14.95
CA VAL A 57 -4.86 -0.05 15.91
C VAL A 57 -6.13 -0.55 15.26
N GLU A 58 -6.40 -1.84 15.40
CA GLU A 58 -7.65 -2.46 14.96
C GLU A 58 -8.26 -3.25 16.12
N SER A 59 -9.58 -3.27 16.19
CA SER A 59 -10.32 -4.09 17.15
C SER A 59 -11.64 -4.54 16.56
N PHE A 60 -12.10 -5.73 16.92
CA PHE A 60 -13.44 -6.19 16.60
C PHE A 60 -14.06 -6.94 17.78
N THR A 61 -15.38 -6.98 17.80
CA THR A 61 -16.18 -7.77 18.75
C THR A 61 -17.16 -8.65 17.99
N GLY A 62 -17.51 -9.81 18.53
CA GLY A 62 -18.53 -10.67 17.92
C GLY A 62 -18.08 -11.33 16.61
N GLY A 63 -16.79 -11.64 16.48
CA GLY A 63 -16.25 -12.33 15.31
C GLY A 63 -17.02 -13.61 14.99
N ALA A 64 -17.34 -13.84 13.72
CA ALA A 64 -18.20 -14.94 13.27
C ALA A 64 -19.56 -15.03 14.01
N PHE A 65 -20.08 -13.90 14.50
CA PHE A 65 -21.31 -13.78 15.28
C PHE A 65 -21.30 -14.58 16.60
N LYS A 66 -20.12 -14.82 17.19
CA LYS A 66 -19.97 -15.56 18.46
C LYS A 66 -19.75 -14.62 19.65
N PRO A 67 -20.38 -14.85 20.81
CA PRO A 67 -20.07 -14.11 22.03
C PRO A 67 -18.62 -14.36 22.44
N ASN A 68 -17.98 -13.36 23.06
CA ASN A 68 -16.58 -13.40 23.51
C ASN A 68 -15.55 -13.71 22.40
N ASN A 69 -15.92 -13.56 21.13
CA ASN A 69 -14.97 -13.62 20.02
C ASN A 69 -14.57 -12.20 19.64
N GLU A 70 -13.57 -11.67 20.32
CA GLU A 70 -13.08 -10.31 20.19
C GLU A 70 -11.55 -10.28 20.16
N ASP A 71 -11.01 -9.25 19.55
CA ASP A 71 -9.57 -9.05 19.42
C ASP A 71 -9.28 -7.55 19.33
N ALA A 72 -8.12 -7.14 19.82
CA ALA A 72 -7.63 -5.78 19.70
C ALA A 72 -6.11 -5.82 19.57
N TYR A 73 -5.59 -5.28 18.48
CA TYR A 73 -4.18 -5.42 18.14
C TYR A 73 -3.63 -4.16 17.47
N LEU A 74 -2.32 -4.00 17.59
CA LEU A 74 -1.57 -2.91 16.97
C LEU A 74 -0.77 -3.46 15.80
N LEU A 75 -0.90 -2.81 14.65
CA LEU A 75 -0.16 -3.08 13.43
C LEU A 75 0.91 -2.01 13.24
N SER A 76 2.12 -2.44 12.88
CA SER A 76 3.14 -1.54 12.36
C SER A 76 3.60 -2.01 10.98
N ARG A 77 3.94 -1.06 10.11
CA ARG A 77 4.50 -1.32 8.80
C ARG A 77 5.54 -0.28 8.42
N LEU A 78 6.75 -0.73 8.09
CA LEU A 78 7.79 0.07 7.46
C LEU A 78 7.90 -0.33 5.98
N ARG A 79 8.05 0.65 5.10
CA ARG A 79 8.43 0.44 3.70
C ARG A 79 9.56 1.37 3.33
N ILE A 80 10.54 0.82 2.64
CA ILE A 80 11.67 1.58 2.08
C ILE A 80 11.65 1.36 0.58
N ASN A 81 11.72 2.45 -0.18
CA ASN A 81 11.60 2.48 -1.63
C ASN A 81 12.88 3.04 -2.23
N MET A 82 13.30 2.46 -3.35
CA MET A 82 14.37 2.97 -4.18
C MET A 82 13.99 2.87 -5.65
N PHE A 83 14.20 3.96 -6.39
CA PHE A 83 14.08 4.01 -7.83
C PHE A 83 15.39 4.43 -8.46
N LEU A 84 15.80 3.71 -9.49
CA LEU A 84 16.93 4.08 -10.34
C LEU A 84 16.41 4.39 -11.74
N LEU A 85 16.75 5.55 -12.29
CA LEU A 85 16.34 6.06 -13.59
C LEU A 85 17.58 6.41 -14.44
N PRO A 86 18.39 5.43 -14.87
CA PRO A 86 19.62 5.71 -15.61
C PRO A 86 19.37 6.50 -16.90
N THR A 87 18.21 6.31 -17.51
CA THR A 87 17.75 7.05 -18.69
C THR A 87 16.28 7.44 -18.51
N THR A 88 15.74 8.24 -19.44
CA THR A 88 14.32 8.63 -19.40
C THR A 88 13.36 7.50 -19.76
N TRP A 89 13.86 6.39 -20.29
CA TRP A 89 13.08 5.24 -20.75
C TRP A 89 13.39 3.95 -19.97
N LEU A 90 14.27 3.99 -18.98
CA LEU A 90 14.64 2.83 -18.18
C LEU A 90 14.51 3.17 -16.69
N LYS A 91 13.72 2.37 -15.97
CA LYS A 91 13.48 2.52 -14.54
C LYS A 91 13.63 1.17 -13.84
N PHE A 92 14.34 1.16 -12.73
CA PHE A 92 14.35 0.05 -11.77
C PHE A 92 13.64 0.48 -10.51
N GLY A 93 12.81 -0.38 -9.94
CA GLY A 93 12.08 -0.11 -8.71
C GLY A 93 12.27 -1.24 -7.70
N PHE A 94 12.57 -0.85 -6.46
CA PHE A 94 12.76 -1.76 -5.34
C PHE A 94 11.98 -1.24 -4.14
N GLN A 95 11.28 -2.14 -3.45
CA GLN A 95 10.60 -1.83 -2.20
C GLN A 95 10.79 -2.99 -1.23
N GLY A 96 11.42 -2.70 -0.09
CA GLY A 96 11.38 -3.56 1.09
C GLY A 96 10.19 -3.22 1.97
N GLN A 97 9.60 -4.22 2.62
CA GLN A 97 8.52 -4.07 3.58
C GLN A 97 8.82 -4.87 4.84
N ASP A 98 8.53 -4.28 6.00
CA ASP A 98 8.56 -4.97 7.28
C ASP A 98 7.25 -4.68 8.01
N ALA A 99 6.47 -5.72 8.31
CA ALA A 99 5.13 -5.60 8.84
C ALA A 99 4.95 -6.51 10.06
N HIS A 100 4.52 -5.92 11.19
CA HIS A 100 4.36 -6.60 12.47
C HIS A 100 2.96 -6.37 13.04
N VAL A 101 2.49 -7.33 13.83
CA VAL A 101 1.31 -7.17 14.68
C VAL A 101 1.66 -7.47 16.14
N PHE A 102 1.11 -6.68 17.05
CA PHE A 102 1.31 -6.78 18.48
C PHE A 102 -0.03 -6.92 19.20
N GLY A 103 -0.06 -7.76 20.24
CA GLY A 103 -1.23 -7.93 21.09
C GLY A 103 -2.37 -8.74 20.46
N LYS A 104 -2.15 -9.36 19.29
CA LYS A 104 -3.14 -10.20 18.64
C LYS A 104 -3.33 -11.52 19.41
N ASN A 105 -4.59 -11.90 19.65
CA ASN A 105 -4.92 -13.12 20.40
C ASN A 105 -4.55 -14.41 19.64
N GLN A 106 -4.52 -14.37 18.31
CA GLN A 106 -4.20 -15.53 17.45
C GLN A 106 -2.71 -15.57 17.11
N ASN A 107 -2.05 -16.68 17.47
CA ASN A 107 -0.65 -16.95 17.16
C ASN A 107 -0.49 -18.30 16.41
N PRO A 108 0.48 -18.40 15.46
CA PRO A 108 1.36 -17.33 15.01
C PRO A 108 0.62 -16.26 14.21
N ALA A 109 1.09 -15.02 14.33
CA ALA A 109 0.66 -13.96 13.43
C ALA A 109 1.21 -14.24 12.03
N VAL A 110 0.32 -14.32 11.05
CA VAL A 110 0.67 -14.60 9.64
C VAL A 110 0.04 -13.53 8.76
N PRO A 111 0.37 -13.46 7.45
CA PRO A 111 -0.33 -12.60 6.52
C PRO A 111 -1.86 -12.79 6.63
N PRO A 112 -2.64 -11.70 6.62
CA PRO A 112 -2.26 -10.35 6.19
C PRO A 112 -1.76 -9.42 7.32
N TYR A 113 -1.42 -9.95 8.49
CA TYR A 113 -1.04 -9.17 9.68
C TYR A 113 0.47 -8.98 9.85
N GLN A 114 1.25 -10.02 9.57
CA GLN A 114 2.69 -10.05 9.80
C GLN A 114 3.45 -10.66 8.62
N ASP A 115 4.56 -10.02 8.27
CA ASP A 115 5.49 -10.39 7.21
C ASP A 115 6.78 -9.58 7.45
N SER A 116 7.74 -10.23 8.08
CA SER A 116 8.96 -9.61 8.61
C SER A 116 10.02 -9.46 7.53
N MET A 117 10.40 -8.23 7.22
CA MET A 117 11.51 -7.87 6.33
C MET A 117 11.56 -8.66 4.99
N ASP A 118 10.65 -8.36 4.06
CA ASP A 118 10.59 -8.96 2.72
C ASP A 118 10.76 -7.95 1.57
N LEU A 119 11.17 -8.43 0.38
CA LEU A 119 11.14 -7.70 -0.87
C LEU A 119 9.71 -7.69 -1.47
N ARG A 120 8.99 -6.61 -1.22
CA ARG A 120 7.63 -6.41 -1.73
C ARG A 120 7.57 -6.06 -3.22
N GLN A 121 8.50 -5.26 -3.72
CA GLN A 121 8.59 -4.93 -5.15
C GLN A 121 10.03 -4.98 -5.62
N GLY A 122 10.22 -5.45 -6.85
CA GLY A 122 11.51 -5.58 -7.51
C GLY A 122 11.29 -5.75 -9.01
N PHE A 123 11.45 -4.68 -9.78
CA PHE A 123 11.12 -4.68 -11.20
C PHE A 123 12.06 -3.84 -12.05
N VAL A 124 12.05 -4.15 -13.35
CA VAL A 124 12.57 -3.30 -14.42
C VAL A 124 11.42 -2.83 -15.30
N GLU A 125 11.49 -1.58 -15.73
CA GLU A 125 10.53 -0.93 -16.60
C GLU A 125 11.23 -0.26 -17.77
N PHE A 126 10.72 -0.53 -18.96
CA PHE A 126 11.09 0.12 -20.22
C PHE A 126 9.95 1.03 -20.66
N GLY A 127 10.25 2.29 -20.99
CA GLY A 127 9.26 3.34 -21.18
C GLY A 127 8.77 3.90 -19.85
N ASP A 128 7.47 4.20 -19.78
CA ASP A 128 6.79 4.61 -18.55
C ASP A 128 5.32 4.16 -18.67
N ILE A 129 4.94 3.11 -17.94
CA ILE A 129 3.59 2.53 -18.04
C ILE A 129 2.49 3.48 -17.51
N GLU A 130 2.87 4.50 -16.74
CA GLU A 130 1.95 5.47 -16.14
C GLU A 130 1.80 6.71 -17.03
N LYS A 131 2.86 7.15 -17.72
CA LYS A 131 2.90 8.47 -18.38
C LYS A 131 3.13 8.44 -19.89
N ARG A 132 3.71 7.39 -20.44
CA ARG A 132 4.10 7.33 -21.87
C ARG A 132 3.13 6.50 -22.69
N SER A 133 3.20 6.68 -24.01
CA SER A 133 2.35 5.99 -24.98
C SER A 133 2.56 4.48 -25.00
N VAL A 134 3.76 4.00 -24.65
CA VAL A 134 4.09 2.58 -24.57
C VAL A 134 5.03 2.34 -23.40
N GLY A 135 4.81 1.25 -22.67
CA GLY A 135 5.72 0.80 -21.63
C GLY A 135 5.59 -0.70 -21.38
N ILE A 136 6.65 -1.30 -20.83
CA ILE A 136 6.67 -2.70 -20.39
C ILE A 136 7.33 -2.74 -19.01
N ARG A 137 6.72 -3.44 -18.06
CA ARG A 137 7.28 -3.68 -16.71
C ARG A 137 7.34 -5.17 -16.43
N ALA A 138 8.50 -5.64 -15.99
CA ALA A 138 8.75 -7.04 -15.65
C ALA A 138 9.36 -7.17 -14.25
N GLY A 139 8.89 -8.15 -13.49
CA GLY A 139 9.34 -8.45 -12.13
C GLY A 139 8.21 -8.38 -11.10
N ARG A 140 8.59 -8.34 -9.83
CA ARG A 140 7.65 -8.23 -8.71
C ARG A 140 7.11 -6.81 -8.62
N GLN A 141 5.81 -6.65 -8.80
CA GLN A 141 5.16 -5.35 -8.91
C GLN A 141 3.76 -5.40 -8.32
N GLU A 142 3.15 -4.23 -8.17
CA GLU A 142 1.72 -4.15 -7.89
C GLU A 142 0.92 -4.18 -9.19
N LEU A 143 -0.26 -4.81 -9.12
CA LEU A 143 -1.28 -4.72 -10.15
C LEU A 143 -2.57 -4.22 -9.49
N ALA A 144 -3.13 -3.17 -10.06
CA ALA A 144 -4.40 -2.56 -9.64
C ALA A 144 -5.20 -2.19 -10.91
N PHE A 145 -6.32 -2.87 -11.11
CA PHE A 145 -7.21 -2.70 -12.26
C PHE A 145 -8.67 -2.55 -11.78
N GLY A 146 -9.40 -1.61 -12.40
CA GLY A 146 -10.80 -1.35 -12.10
C GLY A 146 -11.05 -0.89 -10.67
N ASP A 147 -10.29 0.10 -10.19
CA ASP A 147 -10.34 0.59 -8.81
C ASP A 147 -10.21 -0.54 -7.78
N GLU A 148 -9.31 -1.50 -8.07
CA GLU A 148 -9.08 -2.71 -7.28
C GLU A 148 -10.25 -3.71 -7.23
N ARG A 149 -11.36 -3.48 -7.95
CA ARG A 149 -12.50 -4.41 -8.01
C ARG A 149 -12.24 -5.61 -8.91
N LEU A 150 -11.42 -5.44 -9.95
CA LEU A 150 -11.02 -6.55 -10.84
C LEU A 150 -9.76 -7.24 -10.32
N LEU A 151 -8.72 -6.44 -10.04
CA LEU A 151 -7.46 -6.90 -9.47
C LEU A 151 -6.89 -5.78 -8.59
N GLY A 152 -6.41 -6.09 -7.40
CA GLY A 152 -5.90 -5.09 -6.48
C GLY A 152 -4.84 -5.63 -5.54
N ASN A 153 -3.94 -4.74 -5.11
CA ASN A 153 -2.89 -5.05 -4.14
C ASN A 153 -3.43 -5.14 -2.70
N ALA A 154 -4.65 -4.65 -2.42
CA ALA A 154 -5.23 -4.57 -1.08
C ALA A 154 -4.33 -3.80 -0.09
N ASN A 155 -3.85 -2.61 -0.48
CA ASN A 155 -2.88 -1.83 0.30
C ASN A 155 -3.32 -1.43 1.72
N TRP A 156 -4.63 -1.52 1.99
CA TRP A 156 -5.20 -1.36 3.33
C TRP A 156 -4.66 -2.41 4.31
N LEU A 157 -4.43 -3.65 3.88
CA LEU A 157 -3.90 -4.72 4.73
C LEU A 157 -2.53 -4.34 5.32
N ASN A 158 -2.10 -5.02 6.39
CA ASN A 158 -0.76 -4.79 6.91
C ASN A 158 0.29 -5.28 5.92
N THR A 159 0.08 -6.47 5.38
CA THR A 159 0.88 -7.02 4.28
C THR A 159 0.06 -6.94 2.99
N ALA A 160 0.47 -6.06 2.07
CA ALA A 160 -0.25 -5.85 0.82
C ALA A 160 0.31 -6.75 -0.29
N ARG A 161 -0.57 -7.30 -1.12
CA ARG A 161 -0.23 -8.25 -2.18
C ARG A 161 0.70 -7.63 -3.21
N SER A 162 1.56 -8.48 -3.77
CA SER A 162 2.43 -8.20 -4.92
C SER A 162 2.31 -9.36 -5.92
N PHE A 163 2.72 -9.09 -7.15
CA PHE A 163 2.61 -10.03 -8.27
C PHE A 163 3.95 -10.10 -8.99
N ASP A 164 4.43 -11.32 -9.22
CA ASP A 164 5.49 -11.53 -10.19
C ASP A 164 4.84 -11.49 -11.57
N ALA A 165 5.12 -10.44 -12.35
CA ALA A 165 4.34 -10.17 -13.55
C ALA A 165 5.18 -9.60 -14.70
N LEU A 166 4.69 -9.82 -15.91
CA LEU A 166 5.00 -9.08 -17.12
C LEU A 166 3.74 -8.29 -17.50
N ARG A 167 3.87 -6.98 -17.61
CA ARG A 167 2.80 -6.05 -18.01
C ARG A 167 3.28 -5.19 -19.17
N GLY A 168 2.50 -5.13 -20.24
CA GLY A 168 2.65 -4.18 -21.33
C GLY A 168 1.50 -3.20 -21.33
N THR A 169 1.80 -1.92 -21.54
CA THR A 169 0.81 -0.82 -21.54
C THR A 169 0.94 -0.03 -22.83
N VAL A 170 -0.20 0.31 -23.44
CA VAL A 170 -0.31 1.22 -24.58
C VAL A 170 -1.33 2.30 -24.27
N ARG A 171 -0.99 3.56 -24.56
CA ARG A 171 -1.83 4.74 -24.40
C ARG A 171 -1.84 5.54 -25.70
N HIS A 172 -3.01 5.82 -26.24
CA HIS A 172 -3.16 6.59 -27.47
C HIS A 172 -4.49 7.32 -27.51
N ALA A 173 -4.46 8.61 -27.88
CA ALA A 173 -5.66 9.43 -28.13
C ALA A 173 -6.75 9.36 -27.05
N GLY A 174 -6.37 9.31 -25.77
CA GLY A 174 -7.32 9.22 -24.64
C GLY A 174 -7.79 7.81 -24.31
N PHE A 175 -7.25 6.78 -24.96
CA PHE A 175 -7.46 5.37 -24.63
C PHE A 175 -6.21 4.79 -23.97
N HIS A 176 -6.39 3.82 -23.07
CA HIS A 176 -5.33 2.98 -22.56
C HIS A 176 -5.72 1.50 -22.59
N ALA A 177 -4.72 0.65 -22.76
CA ALA A 177 -4.85 -0.79 -22.61
C ALA A 177 -3.58 -1.37 -21.97
N ASP A 178 -3.80 -2.34 -21.11
CA ASP A 178 -2.82 -3.14 -20.40
C ASP A 178 -3.03 -4.61 -20.79
N ILE A 179 -1.96 -5.29 -21.17
CA ILE A 179 -1.93 -6.75 -21.28
C ILE A 179 -0.95 -7.28 -20.25
N PHE A 180 -1.33 -8.34 -19.54
CA PHE A 180 -0.49 -8.86 -18.47
C PHE A 180 -0.55 -10.38 -18.33
N ALA A 181 0.56 -10.92 -17.86
CA ALA A 181 0.72 -12.26 -17.32
C ALA A 181 1.33 -12.11 -15.93
N ALA A 182 0.68 -12.68 -14.91
CA ALA A 182 1.04 -12.45 -13.53
C ALA A 182 0.86 -13.69 -12.69
N ARG A 183 1.57 -13.76 -11.57
CA ARG A 183 1.36 -14.73 -10.51
C ARG A 183 1.33 -14.03 -9.17
N LEU A 184 0.37 -14.39 -8.33
CA LEU A 184 0.32 -13.86 -6.97
C LEU A 184 1.52 -14.37 -6.17
N VAL A 185 2.22 -13.45 -5.52
CA VAL A 185 3.29 -13.78 -4.56
C VAL A 185 2.64 -14.27 -3.28
N LYS A 186 3.03 -15.46 -2.82
CA LYS A 186 2.56 -16.00 -1.54
C LYS A 186 3.43 -15.41 -0.45
N GLN A 187 2.80 -14.69 0.46
CA GLN A 187 3.47 -14.12 1.61
C GLN A 187 3.63 -15.15 2.71
N GLN A 188 4.82 -15.27 3.28
CA GLN A 188 5.09 -16.22 4.36
C GLN A 188 6.13 -15.66 5.35
N ASP A 189 5.65 -15.23 6.52
CA ASP A 189 6.51 -14.67 7.56
C ASP A 189 7.65 -15.63 7.95
N GLY A 190 8.86 -15.09 8.06
CA GLY A 190 10.09 -15.82 8.39
C GLY A 190 10.76 -16.54 7.21
N GLU A 191 10.15 -16.53 6.02
CA GLU A 191 10.74 -17.02 4.78
C GLU A 191 10.73 -15.91 3.72
N PHE A 192 11.57 -16.04 2.70
CA PHE A 192 11.49 -15.12 1.56
C PHE A 192 10.26 -15.46 0.71
N ASP A 193 9.49 -14.44 0.35
CA ASP A 193 8.27 -14.60 -0.41
C ASP A 193 8.52 -15.13 -1.83
N TRP A 194 7.78 -16.17 -2.22
CA TRP A 194 7.83 -16.76 -3.56
C TRP A 194 6.43 -16.86 -4.17
N SER A 195 6.38 -16.78 -5.50
CA SER A 195 5.14 -17.01 -6.23
C SER A 195 4.88 -18.51 -6.42
N THR A 196 3.68 -18.97 -6.07
CA THR A 196 3.34 -20.41 -6.11
C THR A 196 2.79 -20.82 -7.48
N PRO A 197 3.29 -21.91 -8.11
CA PRO A 197 2.69 -22.46 -9.32
C PRO A 197 1.19 -22.72 -9.18
N GLY A 198 0.43 -22.48 -10.25
CA GLY A 198 -1.02 -22.69 -10.30
C GLY A 198 -1.88 -21.44 -10.12
N ASN A 199 -1.35 -20.38 -9.47
CA ASN A 199 -2.05 -19.11 -9.28
C ASN A 199 -1.68 -18.08 -10.37
N ASN A 200 -1.80 -18.47 -11.64
CA ASN A 200 -1.49 -17.60 -12.78
C ASN A 200 -2.72 -16.78 -13.19
N LEU A 201 -2.50 -15.52 -13.51
CA LEU A 201 -3.49 -14.57 -14.00
C LEU A 201 -3.02 -14.05 -15.35
N TYR A 202 -3.90 -14.08 -16.35
CA TYR A 202 -3.66 -13.50 -17.66
C TYR A 202 -4.84 -12.63 -18.01
N GLY A 203 -4.60 -11.47 -18.60
CA GLY A 203 -5.70 -10.59 -18.92
C GLY A 203 -5.31 -9.41 -19.77
N ILE A 204 -6.36 -8.76 -20.26
CA ILE A 204 -6.31 -7.45 -20.89
C ILE A 204 -7.26 -6.55 -20.10
N TYR A 205 -6.81 -5.36 -19.74
CA TYR A 205 -7.60 -4.33 -19.09
C TYR A 205 -7.41 -3.01 -19.82
N GLY A 206 -8.42 -2.15 -19.88
CA GLY A 206 -8.28 -0.87 -20.57
C GLY A 206 -9.49 0.02 -20.37
N GLY A 207 -9.35 1.27 -20.79
CA GLY A 207 -10.39 2.28 -20.60
C GLY A 207 -10.16 3.55 -21.39
N ILE A 208 -11.13 4.45 -21.27
CA ILE A 208 -11.15 5.77 -21.89
C ILE A 208 -10.87 6.80 -20.79
N GLU A 209 -9.78 7.55 -20.93
CA GLU A 209 -9.32 8.54 -19.95
C GLU A 209 -9.80 9.95 -20.27
N LYS A 210 -10.19 10.19 -21.53
CA LYS A 210 -10.72 11.48 -21.98
C LYS A 210 -11.98 11.23 -22.80
N LEU A 211 -13.12 11.62 -22.25
CA LEU A 211 -14.37 11.74 -23.00
C LEU A 211 -14.35 13.11 -23.70
N VAL A 212 -14.66 13.10 -25.01
CA VAL A 212 -14.80 14.32 -25.83
C VAL A 212 -16.05 15.09 -25.38
#